data_AF-A0A6A3IBX0-F1
#
_entry.id   AF-A0A6A3IBX0-F1
#
_cell.length_a   1.000
_cell.length_b   1.000
_cell.length_c   1.000
_cell.angle_alpha   90.00
_cell.angle_beta   90.00
_cell.angle_gamma   90.00
#
_symmetry.space_group_name_H-M   'P 1'
#
loop_
_entity.id
_entity.type
_entity.pdbx_description
1 polymer ?
#
loop_
_entity_poly.entity_id
_entity_poly.type
_entity_poly.pdbx_seq_one_letter_code
_entity_poly.pdbx_strand_id
1 'polypeptide(L)'
;DPKKRFRVLRDGNIGGDRSWLQPTAWNQGGYDAVYFDKDEGKVIFVQLTRSDKHDFKMRFFSEVLLKLKTAKMEIKQVLIYFVVKPAQCLNFRMGHIDDRDVLREYDASWTRPEESHVRVRAFEATPI
;
A
#
# COMPACT_ATOMS: atom_id res chain seq x y z
N ASP A 1 18.55 -2.18 -2.91
CA ASP A 1 19.87 -1.62 -2.56
C ASP A 1 19.84 -1.17 -1.10
N PRO A 2 20.56 -1.83 -0.18
CA PRO A 2 20.64 -1.46 1.24
C PRO A 2 21.12 -0.01 1.48
N LYS A 3 21.73 0.62 0.47
CA LYS A 3 22.18 2.02 0.51
C LYS A 3 21.06 3.02 0.24
N LYS A 4 19.96 2.61 -0.40
CA LYS A 4 18.76 3.44 -0.65
C LYS A 4 17.76 3.32 0.50
N ARG A 5 18.19 3.69 1.71
CA ARG A 5 17.29 3.73 2.86
C ARG A 5 16.37 4.94 2.76
N PHE A 6 15.08 4.73 3.00
CA PHE A 6 14.16 5.81 3.31
C PHE A 6 14.69 6.58 4.51
N ARG A 7 14.90 7.89 4.35
CA ARG A 7 15.31 8.77 5.43
C ARG A 7 14.58 10.08 5.26
N VAL A 8 14.06 10.60 6.37
CA VAL A 8 13.69 12.01 6.44
C VAL A 8 14.99 12.81 6.50
N LEU A 9 15.19 13.69 5.53
CA LEU A 9 16.30 14.61 5.40
C LEU A 9 16.15 15.74 6.43
N ARG A 10 17.22 16.48 6.67
CA ARG A 10 17.26 17.54 7.70
C ARG A 10 16.28 18.69 7.45
N ASP A 11 15.87 18.89 6.20
CA ASP A 11 14.88 19.87 5.76
C ASP A 11 13.43 19.35 5.82
N GLY A 12 13.24 18.12 6.32
CA GLY A 12 11.97 17.42 6.41
C GLY A 12 11.54 16.74 5.11
N ASN A 13 12.32 16.81 4.03
CA ASN A 13 12.03 16.08 2.80
C ASN A 13 12.35 14.58 2.93
N ILE A 14 11.75 13.76 2.08
CA ILE A 14 12.14 12.34 1.94
C ILE A 14 13.32 12.22 0.99
N GLY A 15 14.33 11.45 1.39
CA GLY A 15 15.37 10.91 0.50
C GLY A 15 15.02 9.50 -0.01
N GLY A 16 15.33 9.22 -1.28
CA GLY A 16 15.09 7.92 -1.92
C GLY A 16 13.79 7.85 -2.70
N ASP A 17 13.63 8.72 -3.70
CA ASP A 17 12.48 8.70 -4.60
C ASP A 17 12.44 7.43 -5.49
N ARG A 18 11.26 7.07 -6.00
CA ARG A 18 11.00 5.90 -6.87
C ARG A 18 11.54 4.61 -6.28
N SER A 19 11.23 4.38 -5.01
CA SER A 19 11.83 3.29 -4.24
C SER A 19 10.78 2.42 -3.57
N TRP A 20 11.09 1.13 -3.49
CA TRP A 20 10.31 0.14 -2.74
C TRP A 20 10.85 0.01 -1.33
N LEU A 21 9.95 0.02 -0.35
CA LEU A 21 10.22 -0.18 1.05
C LEU A 21 9.38 -1.34 1.57
N GLN A 22 9.95 -2.08 2.51
CA GLN A 22 9.22 -3.05 3.31
C GLN A 22 8.98 -2.46 4.71
N PRO A 23 7.85 -2.80 5.37
CA PRO A 23 7.69 -2.56 6.80
C PRO A 23 8.88 -3.10 7.60
N THR A 24 9.29 -2.39 8.65
CA THR A 24 10.37 -2.84 9.54
C THR A 24 9.95 -3.99 10.46
N ALA A 25 8.65 -4.06 10.79
CA ALA A 25 8.06 -5.13 11.57
C ALA A 25 7.16 -5.99 10.67
N TRP A 26 7.35 -7.31 10.74
CA TRP A 26 6.48 -8.28 10.08
C TRP A 26 5.07 -8.15 10.65
N ASN A 27 4.05 -8.24 9.78
CA ASN A 27 2.63 -8.29 10.16
C ASN A 27 2.07 -7.04 10.88
N GLN A 28 2.52 -5.84 10.53
CA GLN A 28 1.84 -4.59 10.91
C GLN A 28 0.60 -4.27 10.05
N GLY A 29 -0.10 -5.32 9.62
CA GLY A 29 -1.56 -5.32 9.45
C GLY A 29 -2.15 -4.87 8.11
N GLY A 30 -1.40 -4.24 7.21
CA GLY A 30 -1.96 -3.72 5.96
C GLY A 30 -1.20 -4.00 4.67
N TYR A 31 0.12 -4.21 4.71
CA TYR A 31 0.92 -4.35 3.47
C TYR A 31 2.28 -4.99 3.77
N ASP A 32 2.89 -5.58 2.76
CA ASP A 32 4.23 -6.18 2.78
C ASP A 32 5.28 -5.32 2.05
N ALA A 33 4.83 -4.48 1.12
CA ALA A 33 5.68 -3.51 0.45
C ALA A 33 4.93 -2.22 0.11
N VAL A 34 5.65 -1.11 0.10
CA VAL A 34 5.17 0.19 -0.36
C VAL A 34 6.17 0.80 -1.34
N TYR A 35 5.68 1.24 -2.49
CA TYR A 35 6.40 2.08 -3.43
C TYR A 35 5.86 3.50 -3.34
N PHE A 36 6.74 4.48 -3.51
CA PHE A 36 6.33 5.87 -3.65
C PHE A 36 7.18 6.57 -4.73
N ASP A 37 6.53 7.47 -5.44
CA ASP A 37 7.10 8.36 -6.44
C ASP A 37 6.70 9.79 -6.10
N LYS A 38 7.68 10.60 -5.68
CA LYS A 38 7.48 11.98 -5.24
C LYS A 38 7.14 12.88 -6.41
N ASP A 39 7.75 12.67 -7.57
CA ASP A 39 7.50 13.45 -8.78
C ASP A 39 6.06 13.25 -9.28
N GLU A 40 5.59 11.99 -9.28
CA GLU A 40 4.22 11.64 -9.70
C GLU A 40 3.18 11.81 -8.58
N GLY A 41 3.60 11.95 -7.33
CA GLY A 41 2.71 11.93 -6.16
C GLY A 41 2.00 10.59 -5.98
N LYS A 42 2.63 9.49 -6.39
CA LYS A 42 2.01 8.17 -6.47
C LYS A 42 2.51 7.27 -5.36
N VAL A 43 1.59 6.56 -4.71
CA VAL A 43 1.90 5.57 -3.66
C VAL A 43 1.23 4.24 -4.02
N ILE A 44 1.99 3.15 -3.97
CA ILE A 44 1.51 1.80 -4.26
C ILE A 44 1.79 0.92 -3.06
N PHE A 45 0.75 0.32 -2.50
CA PHE A 45 0.87 -0.71 -1.48
C PHE A 45 0.66 -2.09 -2.10
N VAL A 46 1.44 -3.05 -1.63
CA VAL A 46 1.33 -4.46 -2.00
C VAL A 46 1.17 -5.26 -0.72
N GLN A 47 0.12 -6.06 -0.66
CA GLN A 47 -0.12 -7.03 0.40
C GLN A 47 -0.16 -8.43 -0.19
N LEU A 48 0.72 -9.30 0.29
CA LEU A 48 0.73 -10.72 -0.02
C LEU A 48 -0.23 -11.42 0.95
N THR A 49 -1.18 -12.19 0.42
CA THR A 49 -2.06 -13.01 1.27
C THR A 49 -2.23 -14.41 0.72
N ARG A 50 -2.27 -15.37 1.65
CA ARG A 50 -2.63 -16.76 1.41
C ARG A 50 -4.06 -17.07 1.87
N SER A 51 -4.79 -16.06 2.34
CA SER A 51 -6.18 -16.21 2.75
C SER A 51 -7.10 -15.91 1.57
N ASP A 52 -8.19 -16.66 1.47
CA ASP A 52 -9.31 -16.39 0.55
C ASP A 52 -10.19 -15.25 1.05
N LYS A 53 -10.24 -15.02 2.37
CA LYS A 53 -10.91 -13.89 3.00
C LYS A 53 -9.93 -13.02 3.76
N HIS A 54 -9.99 -11.71 3.54
CA HIS A 54 -9.10 -10.77 4.23
C HIS A 54 -9.83 -9.52 4.70
N ASP A 55 -9.69 -9.17 5.98
CA ASP A 55 -10.21 -7.90 6.50
C ASP A 55 -9.34 -6.74 5.99
N PHE A 56 -9.96 -5.62 5.70
CA PHE A 56 -9.30 -4.46 5.14
C PHE A 56 -9.28 -3.31 6.14
N LYS A 57 -8.11 -3.07 6.73
CA LYS A 57 -7.92 -2.08 7.79
C LYS A 57 -7.20 -0.87 7.23
N MET A 58 -7.98 0.12 6.80
CA MET A 58 -7.43 1.23 6.01
C MET A 58 -6.46 2.12 6.81
N ARG A 59 -6.56 2.15 8.15
CA ARG A 59 -5.66 2.91 9.02
C ARG A 59 -4.18 2.63 8.78
N PHE A 60 -3.79 1.38 8.50
CA PHE A 60 -2.38 1.03 8.31
C PHE A 60 -1.77 1.69 7.07
N PHE A 61 -2.56 1.85 6.01
CA PHE A 61 -2.16 2.59 4.81
C PHE A 61 -2.12 4.09 5.10
N SER A 62 -3.16 4.61 5.79
CA SER A 62 -3.24 6.01 6.19
C SER A 62 -2.04 6.46 7.04
N GLU A 63 -1.56 5.64 7.98
CA GLU A 63 -0.38 5.94 8.80
C GLU A 63 0.89 6.16 7.96
N VAL A 64 1.04 5.44 6.85
CA VAL A 64 2.17 5.62 5.93
C VAL A 64 1.97 6.89 5.10
N LEU A 65 0.76 7.09 4.57
CA LEU A 65 0.43 8.28 3.78
C LEU A 65 0.60 9.56 4.59
N LEU A 66 0.22 9.54 5.88
CA LEU A 66 0.45 10.63 6.81
C LEU A 66 1.94 10.94 6.93
N LYS A 67 2.80 9.92 7.13
CA LYS A 67 4.26 10.11 7.19
C LYS A 67 4.83 10.69 5.90
N LEU A 68 4.35 10.23 4.74
CA LEU A 68 4.76 10.77 3.43
C LEU A 68 4.36 12.25 3.29
N LYS A 69 3.11 12.58 3.64
CA LYS A 69 2.57 13.94 3.64
C LYS A 69 3.32 14.86 4.61
N THR A 70 3.60 14.41 5.84
CA THR A 70 4.41 15.14 6.83
C THR A 70 5.80 15.44 6.30
N ALA A 71 6.37 14.52 5.52
CA ALA A 71 7.65 14.71 4.85
C ALA A 71 7.55 15.43 3.49
N LYS A 72 6.47 16.23 3.33
CA LYS A 72 6.22 17.16 2.22
C LYS A 72 6.08 16.49 0.85
N MET A 73 5.70 15.22 0.80
CA MET A 73 5.27 14.58 -0.44
C MET A 73 3.81 14.96 -0.72
N GLU A 74 3.56 15.53 -1.90
CA GLU A 74 2.20 15.65 -2.42
C GLU A 74 1.71 14.26 -2.84
N ILE A 75 0.53 13.85 -2.38
CA ILE A 75 -0.07 12.56 -2.73
C ILE A 75 -1.26 12.83 -3.64
N LYS A 76 -1.22 12.22 -4.83
CA LYS A 76 -2.21 12.36 -5.90
C LYS A 76 -2.94 11.06 -6.19
N GLN A 77 -2.25 9.93 -5.97
CA GLN A 77 -2.80 8.61 -6.27
C GLN A 77 -2.34 7.56 -5.25
N VAL A 78 -3.30 6.80 -4.74
CA VAL A 78 -3.07 5.66 -3.83
C VAL A 78 -3.58 4.39 -4.49
N LEU A 79 -2.69 3.45 -4.77
CA LEU A 79 -3.03 2.13 -5.32
C LEU A 79 -2.77 1.04 -4.28
N ILE A 80 -3.73 0.13 -4.10
CA ILE A 80 -3.58 -1.01 -3.20
C ILE A 80 -3.74 -2.31 -3.99
N TYR A 81 -2.72 -3.16 -3.95
CA TYR A 81 -2.69 -4.47 -4.57
C TYR A 81 -2.71 -5.58 -3.53
N PHE A 82 -3.64 -6.50 -3.68
CA PHE A 82 -3.65 -7.77 -2.96
C PHE A 82 -3.12 -8.83 -3.90
N VAL A 83 -1.96 -9.37 -3.57
CA VAL A 83 -1.28 -10.40 -4.35
C VAL A 83 -1.53 -11.74 -3.69
N VAL A 84 -2.17 -12.63 -4.44
CA VAL A 84 -2.65 -13.94 -3.97
C VAL A 84 -2.05 -15.07 -4.81
N LYS A 85 -2.17 -16.30 -4.32
CA LYS A 85 -1.86 -17.47 -5.16
C LYS A 85 -2.90 -17.59 -6.30
N PRO A 86 -2.53 -18.14 -7.46
CA PRO A 86 -3.46 -18.31 -8.59
C PRO A 86 -4.76 -19.03 -8.20
N ALA A 87 -4.65 -20.13 -7.46
CA ALA A 87 -5.79 -20.90 -6.96
C ALA A 87 -6.76 -20.09 -6.05
N GLN A 88 -6.29 -19.00 -5.47
CA GLN A 88 -7.05 -18.16 -4.54
C GLN A 88 -7.65 -16.94 -5.24
N CYS A 89 -7.13 -16.53 -6.39
CA CYS A 89 -7.53 -15.31 -7.07
C CYS A 89 -9.02 -15.27 -7.43
N LEU A 90 -9.59 -16.42 -7.81
CA LEU A 90 -11.02 -16.53 -8.15
C LEU A 90 -11.94 -16.53 -6.92
N ASN A 91 -11.42 -16.93 -5.77
CA ASN A 91 -12.20 -17.07 -4.53
C ASN A 91 -11.95 -15.93 -3.54
N PHE A 92 -10.99 -15.03 -3.85
CA PHE A 92 -10.62 -13.96 -2.95
C PHE A 92 -11.81 -13.02 -2.70
N ARG A 93 -12.08 -12.73 -1.43
CA ARG A 93 -13.15 -11.82 -1.00
C ARG A 93 -12.64 -10.91 0.10
N MET A 94 -13.07 -9.66 0.02
CA MET A 94 -12.87 -8.75 1.13
C MET A 94 -13.79 -9.12 2.28
N GLY A 95 -13.23 -9.12 3.49
CA GLY A 95 -13.93 -9.40 4.74
C GLY A 95 -14.53 -8.14 5.33
N HIS A 96 -14.37 -7.95 6.64
CA HIS A 96 -14.75 -6.71 7.29
C HIS A 96 -13.83 -5.57 6.83
N ILE A 97 -14.38 -4.36 6.74
CA ILE A 97 -13.62 -3.18 6.33
C ILE A 97 -13.71 -2.16 7.46
N ASP A 98 -12.56 -1.94 8.09
CA ASP A 98 -12.36 -0.96 9.16
C ASP A 98 -11.88 0.36 8.57
N ASP A 99 -12.12 1.45 9.31
CA ASP A 99 -11.57 2.79 9.00
C ASP A 99 -12.03 3.31 7.62
N ARG A 100 -13.32 3.16 7.31
CA ARG A 100 -13.93 3.65 6.06
C ARG A 100 -13.61 5.13 5.83
N ASP A 101 -13.52 5.49 4.56
CA ASP A 101 -13.27 6.84 4.05
C ASP A 101 -11.89 7.46 4.37
N VAL A 102 -11.02 6.85 5.21
CA VAL A 102 -9.76 7.49 5.63
C VAL A 102 -8.77 7.73 4.49
N LEU A 103 -8.82 6.93 3.41
CA LEU A 103 -7.93 7.12 2.25
C LEU A 103 -8.36 8.28 1.35
N ARG A 104 -9.61 8.74 1.48
CA ARG A 104 -10.17 9.86 0.70
C ARG A 104 -9.45 11.18 0.97
N GLU A 105 -8.83 11.34 2.14
CA GLU A 105 -8.00 12.51 2.47
C GLU A 105 -6.77 12.63 1.57
N TYR A 106 -6.23 11.50 1.10
CA TYR A 106 -5.00 11.44 0.33
C TYR A 106 -5.23 11.26 -1.16
N ASP A 107 -6.33 10.63 -1.53
CA ASP A 107 -6.74 10.42 -2.92
C ASP A 107 -8.28 10.45 -2.99
N ALA A 108 -8.80 11.54 -3.56
CA ALA A 108 -10.24 11.79 -3.64
C ALA A 108 -11.01 10.75 -4.47
N SER A 109 -10.32 9.91 -5.25
CA SER A 109 -10.95 8.80 -5.98
C SER A 109 -11.38 7.66 -5.08
N TRP A 110 -10.82 7.53 -3.86
CA TRP A 110 -11.23 6.54 -2.87
C TRP A 110 -12.62 6.85 -2.31
N THR A 111 -13.63 6.35 -3.01
CA THR A 111 -15.05 6.44 -2.67
C THR A 111 -15.61 5.07 -2.31
N ARG A 112 -16.74 5.05 -1.62
CA ARG A 112 -17.45 3.81 -1.30
C ARG A 112 -18.08 3.20 -2.57
N PRO A 113 -18.15 1.85 -2.67
CA PRO A 113 -17.56 0.88 -1.76
C PRO A 113 -16.03 0.77 -1.96
N GLU A 114 -15.24 0.99 -0.91
CA GLU A 114 -13.78 1.14 -1.04
C GLU A 114 -13.08 -0.13 -1.55
N GLU A 115 -13.69 -1.30 -1.33
CA GLU A 115 -13.22 -2.57 -1.89
C GLU A 115 -13.14 -2.57 -3.43
N SER A 116 -13.90 -1.73 -4.14
CA SER A 116 -13.81 -1.63 -5.61
C SER A 116 -12.50 -1.01 -6.09
N HIS A 117 -11.78 -0.32 -5.21
CA HIS A 117 -10.50 0.32 -5.52
C HIS A 117 -9.30 -0.62 -5.28
N VAL A 118 -9.52 -1.71 -4.54
CA VAL A 118 -8.47 -2.71 -4.28
C VAL A 118 -8.30 -3.63 -5.48
N ARG A 119 -7.05 -3.78 -5.94
CA ARG A 119 -6.72 -4.60 -7.10
C ARG A 119 -6.17 -5.95 -6.65
N VAL A 120 -6.93 -7.02 -6.89
CA VAL A 120 -6.45 -8.40 -6.65
C VAL A 120 -5.65 -8.87 -7.85
N ARG A 121 -4.47 -9.47 -7.63
CA ARG A 121 -3.61 -10.04 -8.67
C ARG A 121 -3.08 -11.41 -8.23
N ALA A 122 -3.08 -12.36 -9.15
CA ALA A 122 -2.35 -13.60 -8.95
C ALA A 122 -0.86 -13.39 -9.27
N PHE A 123 0.02 -13.96 -8.44
CA PHE A 123 1.43 -14.08 -8.78
C PHE A 123 1.72 -15.52 -9.21
N GLU A 124 2.11 -15.69 -10.48
CA GLU A 124 2.60 -16.95 -11.03
C GLU A 124 4.11 -16.85 -11.19
N ALA A 125 4.84 -17.65 -10.42
CA ALA A 125 6.24 -17.93 -10.69
C ALA A 125 6.34 -19.35 -11.24
N THR A 126 6.96 -19.49 -12.41
CA THR A 126 7.38 -20.80 -12.89
C THR A 126 8.39 -21.36 -11.89
N PRO A 127 8.25 -22.62 -11.43
CA PRO A 127 9.25 -23.25 -10.58
C PRO A 127 10.62 -23.17 -11.26
N ILE A 128 11.65 -22.79 -10.49
CA ILE A 128 13.05 -22.86 -10.91
C ILE A 128 13.54 -24.29 -10.74
#